data_AF-A0A838FP62-F1
#
_entry.id   AF-A0A838FP62-F1
#
_cell.length_a   1.000
_cell.length_b   1.000
_cell.length_c   1.000
_cell.angle_alpha   90.00
_cell.angle_beta   90.00
_cell.angle_gamma   90.00
#
_symmetry.space_group_name_H-M   'P 1'
#
loop_
_entity.id
_entity.type
_entity.pdbx_description
1 polymer ?
#
loop_
_entity_poly.entity_id
_entity_poly.type
_entity_poly.pdbx_seq_one_letter_code
_entity_poly.pdbx_strand_id
1 'polypeptide(L)'
;GWLRLWLAEVGGRPVAAWYGFRFAGAEWYYQAGRDPAWEREAIGFVLLAHTIRAALEDGMAEYRLLLGGESYKDRFATDDPGLETAVIGNRVVGRAAARAYAAAEGLSPARRGRLRDAARRIGLER
;
A
#
# COMPACT_ATOMS: atom_id res chain seq x y z
N GLY A 1 -10.29 -12.60 3.91
CA GLY A 1 -10.20 -13.31 2.63
C GLY A 1 -9.33 -14.52 2.82
N TRP A 2 -9.38 -15.53 1.96
CA TRP A 2 -8.73 -16.80 2.27
C TRP A 2 -7.26 -16.78 1.84
N LEU A 3 -6.96 -16.65 0.56
CA LEU A 3 -5.62 -16.43 0.00
C LEU A 3 -5.81 -16.34 -1.52
N ARG A 4 -5.03 -15.50 -2.20
CA ARG A 4 -4.92 -15.53 -3.65
C ARG A 4 -3.44 -15.51 -4.02
N LEU A 5 -3.02 -16.56 -4.72
CA LEU A 5 -1.65 -16.76 -5.18
C LEU A 5 -1.72 -17.08 -6.66
N TRP A 6 -1.03 -16.28 -7.47
CA TRP A 6 -0.91 -16.52 -8.90
C TRP A 6 0.55 -16.64 -9.28
N LEU A 7 0.84 -17.60 -10.16
CA LEU A 7 2.15 -17.79 -10.75
C LEU A 7 2.03 -17.60 -12.26
N ALA A 8 2.90 -16.78 -12.82
CA ALA A 8 3.13 -16.76 -14.26
C ALA A 8 4.30 -17.69 -14.55
N GLU A 9 4.08 -18.66 -15.43
CA GLU A 9 5.08 -19.63 -15.83
C GLU A 9 5.43 -19.49 -17.31
N VAL A 10 6.71 -19.66 -17.64
CA VAL A 10 7.15 -19.80 -19.03
C VAL A 10 7.99 -21.06 -19.15
N GLY A 11 7.55 -21.98 -20.03
CA GLY A 11 8.16 -23.30 -20.15
C GLY A 11 8.09 -24.14 -18.86
N GLY A 12 7.02 -23.96 -18.07
CA GLY A 12 6.84 -24.64 -16.77
C GLY A 12 7.72 -24.11 -15.64
N ARG A 13 8.47 -23.01 -15.85
CA ARG A 13 9.23 -22.33 -14.81
C ARG A 13 8.48 -21.09 -14.33
N PRO A 14 8.22 -20.93 -13.01
CA PRO A 14 7.69 -19.68 -12.46
C PRO A 14 8.65 -18.51 -12.69
N VAL A 15 8.14 -17.44 -13.28
CA VAL A 15 8.89 -16.21 -13.61
C VAL A 15 8.26 -14.96 -13.01
N ALA A 16 7.03 -15.04 -12.51
CA ALA A 16 6.44 -14.01 -11.65
C ALA A 16 5.45 -14.62 -10.67
N ALA A 17 5.30 -13.97 -9.52
CA ALA A 17 4.35 -14.33 -8.51
C ALA A 17 3.56 -13.09 -8.05
N TRP A 18 2.29 -13.30 -7.78
CA TRP A 18 1.37 -12.32 -7.24
C TRP A 18 0.73 -12.92 -6.01
N TYR A 19 0.74 -12.19 -4.90
CA TYR A 19 0.22 -12.61 -3.60
C TYR A 19 -0.74 -11.54 -3.06
N GLY A 20 -1.92 -11.99 -2.67
CA GLY A 20 -2.97 -11.11 -2.17
C GLY A 20 -4.10 -11.84 -1.48
N PHE A 21 -5.19 -11.12 -1.27
CA PHE A 21 -6.35 -11.59 -0.55
C PHE A 21 -7.64 -11.18 -1.24
N ARG A 22 -8.62 -12.07 -1.25
CA ARG A 22 -10.00 -11.73 -1.63
C ARG A 22 -10.88 -11.59 -0.41
N PHE A 23 -11.28 -10.37 -0.07
CA PHE A 23 -12.04 -10.10 1.15
C PHE A 23 -12.99 -8.92 0.96
N ALA A 24 -14.19 -9.03 1.55
CA ALA A 24 -15.18 -7.96 1.59
C ALA A 24 -15.52 -7.39 0.20
N GLY A 25 -15.72 -8.27 -0.79
CA GLY A 25 -16.06 -7.87 -2.16
C GLY A 25 -14.91 -7.27 -2.97
N ALA A 26 -13.67 -7.33 -2.46
CA ALA A 26 -12.50 -6.76 -3.11
C ALA A 26 -11.33 -7.76 -3.22
N GLU A 27 -10.51 -7.57 -4.25
CA GLU A 27 -9.20 -8.20 -4.42
C GLU A 27 -8.10 -7.27 -3.93
N TRP A 28 -7.18 -7.75 -3.08
CA TRP A 28 -6.17 -6.94 -2.39
C TRP A 28 -4.76 -7.35 -2.84
N TYR A 29 -4.08 -6.46 -3.56
CA TYR A 29 -2.74 -6.68 -4.12
C TYR A 29 -1.64 -6.45 -3.07
N TYR A 30 -1.29 -7.49 -2.30
CA TYR A 30 -0.39 -7.34 -1.16
C TYR A 30 1.08 -7.29 -1.54
N GLN A 31 1.55 -8.27 -2.31
CA GLN A 31 2.94 -8.34 -2.74
C GLN A 31 3.04 -9.02 -4.10
N ALA A 32 4.03 -8.65 -4.90
CA ALA A 32 4.41 -9.39 -6.09
C ALA A 32 5.91 -9.39 -6.29
N GLY A 33 6.37 -10.30 -7.13
CA GLY A 33 7.74 -10.40 -7.59
C GLY A 33 7.79 -10.90 -9.02
N ARG A 34 8.84 -10.53 -9.73
CA ARG A 34 9.11 -10.99 -11.09
C ARG A 34 10.60 -11.21 -11.30
N ASP A 35 10.92 -12.16 -12.16
CA ASP A 35 12.26 -12.38 -12.71
C ASP A 35 12.61 -11.18 -13.63
N PRO A 36 13.67 -10.40 -13.33
CA PRO A 36 14.09 -9.27 -14.16
C PRO A 36 14.44 -9.63 -15.61
N ALA A 37 14.76 -10.90 -15.89
CA ALA A 37 15.00 -11.36 -17.26
C ALA A 37 13.79 -11.20 -18.19
N TRP A 38 12.59 -10.99 -17.62
CA TRP A 38 11.31 -10.85 -18.33
C TRP A 38 10.76 -9.42 -18.30
N GLU A 39 11.63 -8.42 -18.12
CA GLU A 39 11.23 -7.00 -18.09
C GLU A 39 10.69 -6.52 -19.43
N ARG A 40 11.26 -6.97 -20.54
CA ARG A 40 10.85 -6.56 -21.89
C ARG A 40 9.43 -6.98 -22.20
N GLU A 41 9.02 -8.15 -21.71
CA GLU A 41 7.68 -8.72 -21.84
C GLU A 41 6.72 -8.19 -20.75
N ALA A 42 7.24 -7.38 -19.82
CA ALA A 42 6.48 -6.78 -18.72
C ALA A 42 5.68 -7.82 -17.91
N ILE A 43 6.28 -8.99 -17.64
CA ILE A 43 5.55 -10.16 -17.13
C ILE A 43 4.78 -9.88 -15.82
N GLY A 44 5.30 -8.99 -14.97
CA GLY A 44 4.60 -8.55 -13.75
C GLY A 44 3.31 -7.79 -14.04
N PHE A 45 3.29 -6.93 -15.06
CA PHE A 45 2.08 -6.22 -15.48
C PHE A 45 1.09 -7.13 -16.22
N VAL A 46 1.59 -8.09 -17.00
CA VAL A 46 0.73 -9.12 -17.61
C VAL A 46 0.02 -9.93 -16.53
N LEU A 47 0.75 -10.37 -15.50
CA LEU A 47 0.17 -11.09 -14.37
C LEU A 47 -0.83 -10.21 -13.61
N LEU A 48 -0.50 -8.95 -13.31
CA LEU A 48 -1.41 -8.02 -12.65
C LEU A 48 -2.72 -7.78 -13.45
N ALA A 49 -2.61 -7.58 -14.76
CA ALA A 49 -3.80 -7.42 -15.61
C ALA A 49 -4.67 -8.69 -15.58
N HIS A 50 -4.05 -9.86 -15.56
CA HIS A 50 -4.76 -11.12 -15.45
C HIS A 50 -5.51 -11.26 -14.12
N THR A 51 -4.89 -10.89 -12.99
CA THR A 51 -5.54 -10.96 -11.69
C THR A 51 -6.69 -9.96 -11.56
N ILE A 52 -6.58 -8.76 -12.16
CA ILE A 52 -7.68 -7.78 -12.23
C ILE A 52 -8.86 -8.37 -12.99
N ARG A 53 -8.62 -8.90 -14.20
CA ARG A 53 -9.67 -9.51 -15.02
C ARG A 53 -10.37 -10.65 -14.27
N ALA A 54 -9.59 -11.56 -13.68
CA ALA A 54 -10.14 -12.69 -12.92
C ALA A 54 -10.94 -12.25 -11.68
N ALA A 55 -10.53 -11.17 -11.00
CA ALA A 55 -11.30 -10.63 -9.88
C ALA A 55 -12.67 -10.10 -10.31
N LEU A 56 -12.73 -9.38 -11.43
CA LEU A 56 -13.97 -8.86 -12.01
C LEU A 56 -14.88 -9.98 -12.51
N GLU A 57 -14.32 -10.99 -13.19
CA GLU A 57 -15.05 -12.20 -13.64
C GLU A 57 -15.63 -12.98 -12.45
N ASP A 58 -14.90 -13.02 -11.32
CA ASP A 58 -15.36 -13.61 -10.07
C ASP A 58 -16.33 -12.71 -9.26
N GLY A 59 -16.74 -11.56 -9.82
CA GLY A 59 -17.75 -10.67 -9.23
C GLY A 59 -17.25 -9.74 -8.13
N MET A 60 -15.95 -9.49 -8.03
CA MET A 60 -15.43 -8.48 -7.09
C MET A 60 -15.78 -7.07 -7.57
N ALA A 61 -16.24 -6.24 -6.63
CA ALA A 61 -16.60 -4.86 -6.90
C ALA A 61 -15.37 -3.95 -7.03
N GLU A 62 -14.27 -4.30 -6.34
CA GLU A 62 -13.08 -3.47 -6.27
C GLU A 62 -11.79 -4.28 -6.39
N TYR A 63 -10.77 -3.63 -6.93
CA TYR A 63 -9.40 -4.13 -6.95
C TYR A 63 -8.48 -3.10 -6.29
N ARG A 64 -7.90 -3.46 -5.14
CA ARG A 64 -7.13 -2.55 -4.29
C ARG A 64 -5.64 -2.78 -4.47
N LEU A 65 -4.95 -1.80 -5.06
CA LEU A 65 -3.49 -1.78 -5.27
C LEU A 65 -2.68 -1.44 -4.01
N LEU A 66 -3.40 -1.17 -2.90
CA LEU A 66 -2.87 -0.86 -1.57
C LEU A 66 -1.94 0.37 -1.56
N LEU A 67 -1.24 0.50 -0.43
CA LEU A 67 -0.33 1.60 -0.11
C LEU A 67 0.79 1.75 -1.12
N GLY A 68 1.28 2.98 -1.28
CA GLY A 68 2.41 3.34 -2.14
C GLY A 68 1.97 4.23 -3.31
N GLY A 69 2.85 5.13 -3.71
CA GLY A 69 2.63 6.09 -4.80
C GLY A 69 3.39 5.72 -6.08
N GLU A 70 3.53 4.42 -6.36
CA GLU A 70 4.22 3.97 -7.57
C GLU A 70 3.39 4.31 -8.81
N SER A 71 3.97 5.08 -9.74
CA SER A 71 3.30 5.62 -10.93
C SER A 71 2.68 4.58 -11.87
N TYR A 72 3.07 3.30 -11.77
CA TYR A 72 2.42 2.27 -12.59
C TYR A 72 0.95 2.05 -12.17
N LYS A 73 0.60 2.36 -10.91
CA LYS A 73 -0.76 2.17 -10.39
C LYS A 73 -1.77 3.05 -11.13
N ASP A 74 -1.34 4.21 -11.60
CA ASP A 74 -2.14 5.16 -12.38
C ASP A 74 -2.67 4.55 -13.70
N ARG A 75 -2.06 3.46 -14.18
CA ARG A 75 -2.50 2.73 -15.36
C ARG A 75 -3.69 1.80 -15.10
N PHE A 76 -3.97 1.50 -13.83
CA PHE A 76 -4.94 0.49 -13.41
C PHE A 76 -5.99 1.03 -12.43
N ALA A 77 -5.60 1.95 -11.55
CA ALA A 77 -6.49 2.57 -10.58
C ALA A 77 -7.43 3.56 -11.27
N THR A 78 -8.70 3.56 -10.86
CA THR A 78 -9.69 4.56 -11.28
C THR A 78 -9.94 5.62 -10.22
N ASP A 79 -9.48 5.40 -8.99
CA ASP A 79 -9.64 6.30 -7.85
C ASP A 79 -8.53 6.06 -6.81
N ASP A 80 -8.27 7.08 -5.97
CA ASP A 80 -7.40 7.00 -4.79
C ASP A 80 -8.11 7.68 -3.61
N PRO A 81 -8.75 6.92 -2.70
CA PRO A 81 -9.42 7.49 -1.53
C PRO A 81 -8.42 8.07 -0.50
N GLY A 82 -7.12 7.91 -0.74
CA GLY A 82 -6.06 8.37 0.14
C GLY A 82 -5.80 7.43 1.32
N LEU A 83 -4.87 7.85 2.16
CA LEU A 83 -4.47 7.16 3.38
C LEU A 83 -4.88 7.96 4.61
N GLU A 84 -5.70 7.37 5.47
CA GLU A 84 -5.97 7.91 6.80
C GLU A 84 -5.06 7.29 7.85
N THR A 85 -4.35 8.12 8.60
CA THR A 85 -3.53 7.68 9.74
C THR A 85 -4.24 8.05 11.04
N ALA A 86 -4.64 7.05 11.82
CA ALA A 86 -5.22 7.24 13.14
C ALA A 86 -4.18 6.94 14.24
N VAL A 87 -3.97 7.90 15.15
CA VAL A 87 -3.10 7.72 16.34
C VAL A 87 -3.96 7.58 17.58
N ILE A 88 -3.92 6.40 18.21
CA ILE A 88 -4.74 6.08 19.39
C ILE A 88 -3.84 5.83 20.60
N GLY A 89 -4.05 6.61 21.67
CA GLY A 89 -3.35 6.46 22.93
C GLY A 89 -4.22 5.80 24.00
N ASN A 90 -3.84 4.60 24.46
CA ASN A 90 -4.62 3.89 25.51
C ASN A 90 -4.32 4.38 26.93
N ARG A 91 -3.34 5.27 27.11
CA ARG A 91 -2.96 5.90 28.40
C ARG A 91 -3.01 7.41 28.29
N VAL A 92 -3.04 8.11 29.43
CA VAL A 92 -3.02 9.59 29.48
C VAL A 92 -1.88 10.18 28.65
N VAL A 93 -0.66 9.66 28.83
CA VAL A 93 0.52 10.09 28.06
C VAL A 93 0.34 9.82 26.55
N GLY A 94 -0.20 8.65 26.20
CA GLY A 94 -0.48 8.30 24.80
C GLY A 94 -1.53 9.21 24.16
N ARG A 95 -2.60 9.56 24.90
CA ARG A 95 -3.62 10.51 24.43
C ARG A 95 -3.06 11.91 24.25
N ALA A 96 -2.19 12.34 25.16
CA ALA A 96 -1.49 13.62 25.05
C ALA A 96 -0.60 13.64 23.81
N ALA A 97 0.18 12.58 23.57
CA ALA A 97 1.01 12.44 22.37
C ALA A 97 0.17 12.42 21.08
N ALA A 98 -0.93 11.67 21.05
CA ALA A 98 -1.84 11.62 19.90
C ALA A 98 -2.45 12.99 19.56
N ARG A 99 -2.88 13.75 20.58
CA ARG A 99 -3.38 15.12 20.39
C ARG A 99 -2.30 16.07 19.90
N ALA A 100 -1.08 15.96 20.44
CA ALA A 100 0.05 16.75 19.96
C ALA A 100 0.38 16.45 18.50
N TYR A 101 0.35 15.17 18.10
CA TYR A 101 0.52 14.74 16.71
C TYR A 101 -0.57 15.33 15.79
N ALA A 102 -1.84 15.19 16.17
CA ALA A 102 -2.96 15.73 15.40
C ALA A 102 -2.87 17.27 15.24
N ALA A 103 -2.50 17.98 16.31
CA ALA A 103 -2.28 19.43 16.27
C ALA A 103 -1.10 19.81 15.36
N ALA A 104 -0.07 18.96 15.28
CA ALA A 104 1.10 19.18 14.43
C ALA A 104 0.84 18.91 12.95
N GLU A 105 -0.05 17.98 12.60
CA GLU A 105 -0.42 17.70 11.20
C GLU A 105 -1.08 18.90 10.50
N GLY A 106 -1.85 19.71 11.24
CA GLY A 106 -2.43 20.96 10.73
C GLY A 106 -1.42 22.11 10.53
N LEU A 107 -0.14 21.91 10.87
CA LEU A 107 0.89 22.93 10.75
C LEU A 107 1.57 22.89 9.37
N SER A 108 1.93 24.07 8.88
CA SER A 108 2.74 24.19 7.66
C SER A 108 4.08 23.44 7.80
N PRO A 109 4.67 22.97 6.68
CA PRO A 109 5.94 22.23 6.71
C PRO A 109 7.05 22.95 7.50
N ALA A 110 7.13 24.28 7.39
CA ALA A 110 8.10 25.11 8.10
C ALA A 110 7.88 25.16 9.63
N ARG A 111 6.64 24.97 10.09
CA ARG A 111 6.30 24.91 11.52
C ARG A 111 6.49 23.50 12.09
N ARG A 112 6.16 22.46 11.31
CA ARG A 112 6.49 21.06 11.65
C ARG A 112 7.98 20.83 11.79
N GLY A 113 8.80 21.34 10.86
CA GLY A 113 10.26 21.25 10.94
C GLY A 113 10.82 21.84 12.25
N ARG A 114 10.35 23.05 12.62
CA ARG A 114 10.76 23.71 13.87
C ARG A 114 10.38 22.93 15.13
N LEU A 115 9.19 22.33 15.16
CA LEU A 115 8.77 21.47 16.27
C LEU A 115 9.61 20.20 16.37
N ARG A 116 9.93 19.56 15.24
CA ARG A 116 10.80 18.39 15.19
C ARG A 116 12.21 18.72 15.71
N ASP A 117 12.76 19.86 15.29
CA ASP A 117 14.07 20.33 15.75
C ASP A 117 14.08 20.68 17.24
N ALA A 118 12.98 21.22 17.76
CA ALA A 118 12.82 21.47 19.20
C ALA A 118 12.73 20.16 19.99
N ALA A 119 11.94 19.18 19.51
CA ALA A 119 11.79 17.86 20.12
C ALA A 119 13.11 17.08 20.17
N ARG A 120 13.93 17.18 19.12
CA ARG A 120 15.29 16.61 19.08
C ARG A 120 16.22 17.24 20.12
N ARG A 121 16.17 18.56 20.29
CA ARG A 121 17.01 19.27 21.28
C ARG A 121 16.70 18.89 22.73
N ILE A 122 15.46 18.49 23.03
CA ILE A 122 15.03 18.08 24.37
C ILE A 122 15.03 16.55 24.57
N GLY A 123 15.61 15.78 23.63
CA GLY A 123 15.83 14.34 23.79
C GLY A 123 14.58 13.47 23.66
N LEU A 124 13.52 13.96 22.99
CA LEU A 124 12.26 13.21 22.81
C LEU A 124 12.26 12.27 21.59
N GLU A 125 13.20 12.42 20.65
CA GLU A 125 13.42 11.46 19.55
C GLU A 125 14.69 10.65 19.87
N ARG A 126 14.52 9.37 20.23
CA ARG A 126 15.59 8.35 20.16
C ARG A 126 15.47 7.59 18.86
#